data_AF-A0A7C8NYN4-F1
#
_entry.id   AF-A0A7C8NYN4-F1
#
_cell.length_a   1.000
_cell.length_b   1.000
_cell.length_c   1.000
_cell.angle_alpha   90.00
_cell.angle_beta   90.00
_cell.angle_gamma   90.00
#
_symmetry.space_group_name_H-M   'P 1'
#
loop_
_entity.id
_entity.type
_entity.pdbx_description
1 polymer ?
#
loop_
_entity_poly.entity_id
_entity_poly.type
_entity_poly.pdbx_seq_one_letter_code
_entity_poly.pdbx_strand_id
1 'polypeptide(L)'
;MIPVTEGVLGNDNAAQDLYGTGVRVGLYLQSAGLALYNYSNDKRSRQGVKIAPGSICIAILSPWFVFAAQQAFSPCEAFIVILMLSSLFPAGSTLHNIDDAIGQHILGLVAILLSTLGISLAFLWTFGKLVVTLPELGTKNVVFFFARVSLKGWFRWLALAYSSIDAILTLVFSFKLVRLIKFSWIFRRRENPGSHTEDWLPELRGWDRAIQWAVRVWVIITVEVTIRWNHLQPASDFRAPGQLIPLISGLFIFMDSLLAVDFKPLTSVL
;
A
#
# COMPACT_ATOMS: atom_id res chain seq x y z
N MET A 1 2.52 5.68 31.06
CA MET A 1 1.40 6.62 30.91
C MET A 1 1.99 7.92 30.42
N ILE A 2 1.81 8.25 29.15
CA ILE A 2 2.23 9.55 28.60
C ILE A 2 1.09 10.52 28.95
N PRO A 3 1.36 11.68 29.57
CA PRO A 3 0.31 12.62 29.94
C PRO A 3 -0.39 13.12 28.67
N VAL A 4 -1.72 13.05 28.66
CA VAL A 4 -2.56 13.63 27.61
C VAL A 4 -2.48 15.14 27.79
N THR A 5 -1.63 15.81 27.01
CA THR A 5 -1.63 17.27 26.90
C THR A 5 -2.94 17.72 26.28
N GLU A 6 -3.75 18.42 27.06
CA GLU A 6 -5.00 19.04 26.61
C GLU A 6 -4.72 19.95 25.41
N GLY A 7 -5.06 19.49 24.20
CA GLY A 7 -5.01 20.32 22.99
C GLY A 7 -4.71 19.57 21.70
N VAL A 8 -4.02 18.42 21.76
CA VAL A 8 -3.61 17.68 20.56
C VAL A 8 -4.34 16.35 20.48
N LEU A 9 -5.06 16.14 19.37
CA LEU A 9 -5.81 14.91 19.09
C LEU A 9 -4.95 13.93 18.29
N GLY A 10 -4.87 12.69 18.74
CA GLY A 10 -3.99 11.66 18.17
C GLY A 10 -2.58 11.69 18.77
N ASN A 11 -1.61 11.13 18.05
CA ASN A 11 -0.21 11.11 18.48
C ASN A 11 0.68 11.86 17.46
N ASP A 12 1.41 12.87 17.94
CA ASP A 12 2.28 13.69 17.08
C ASP A 12 3.41 12.91 16.40
N ASN A 13 4.02 11.94 17.08
CA ASN A 13 5.06 11.10 16.49
C ASN A 13 4.47 10.22 15.38
N ALA A 14 3.28 9.65 15.60
CA ALA A 14 2.58 8.89 14.56
C ALA A 14 2.16 9.79 13.39
N ALA A 15 1.70 11.01 13.69
CA ALA A 15 1.36 12.03 12.70
C ALA A 15 2.57 12.49 11.89
N GLN A 16 3.77 12.48 12.46
CA GLN A 16 5.00 12.83 11.76
C GLN A 16 5.53 11.67 10.90
N ASP A 17 5.54 10.46 11.45
CA ASP A 17 6.25 9.34 10.85
C ASP A 17 5.38 8.45 9.95
N LEU A 18 4.06 8.38 10.20
CA LEU A 18 3.19 7.39 9.55
C LEU A 18 2.14 7.99 8.60
N TYR A 19 1.63 9.18 8.89
CA TYR A 19 0.57 9.80 8.06
C TYR A 19 0.70 11.32 7.91
N GLY A 20 1.91 11.84 8.10
CA GLY A 20 2.23 13.25 7.88
C GLY A 20 1.95 13.69 6.45
N THR A 21 1.95 15.00 6.21
CA THR A 21 1.59 15.55 4.89
C THR A 21 2.54 15.05 3.80
N GLY A 22 3.86 15.00 4.07
CA GLY A 22 4.82 14.42 3.13
C GLY A 22 4.59 12.93 2.86
N VAL A 23 4.25 12.16 3.90
CA VAL A 23 3.93 10.73 3.77
C VAL A 23 2.71 10.53 2.89
N ARG A 24 1.59 11.20 3.18
CA ARG A 24 0.33 11.05 2.44
C ARG A 24 0.50 11.41 0.97
N VAL A 25 1.00 12.61 0.69
CA VAL A 25 1.19 13.08 -0.70
C VAL A 25 2.16 12.17 -1.45
N GLY A 26 3.26 11.78 -0.81
CA GLY A 26 4.21 10.83 -1.37
C GLY A 26 3.58 9.49 -1.75
N LEU A 27 2.83 8.88 -0.82
CA LEU A 27 2.14 7.60 -1.09
C LEU A 27 1.04 7.72 -2.13
N TYR A 28 0.31 8.85 -2.20
CA TYR A 28 -0.67 9.10 -3.25
C TYR A 28 -0.02 9.17 -4.62
N LEU A 29 1.03 9.96 -4.77
CA LEU A 29 1.80 10.07 -6.01
C LEU A 29 2.42 8.72 -6.39
N GLN A 30 2.97 7.99 -5.43
CA GLN A 30 3.52 6.66 -5.63
C GLN A 30 2.44 5.69 -6.14
N SER A 31 1.27 5.65 -5.50
CA SER A 31 0.17 4.77 -5.89
C SER A 31 -0.34 5.08 -7.31
N ALA A 32 -0.39 6.37 -7.67
CA ALA A 32 -0.78 6.84 -9.00
C ALA A 32 0.29 6.48 -10.04
N GLY A 33 1.57 6.68 -9.73
CA GLY A 33 2.66 6.30 -10.63
C GLY A 33 2.69 4.80 -10.91
N LEU A 34 2.46 3.98 -9.87
CA LEU A 34 2.30 2.52 -10.02
C LEU A 34 1.10 2.13 -10.90
N ALA A 35 0.03 2.92 -10.90
CA ALA A 35 -1.08 2.71 -11.83
C ALA A 35 -0.69 3.09 -13.27
N LEU A 36 0.06 4.18 -13.45
CA LEU A 36 0.51 4.66 -14.75
C LEU A 36 1.46 3.67 -15.45
N TYR A 37 2.31 2.95 -14.71
CA TYR A 37 3.15 1.90 -15.31
C TYR A 37 2.35 0.76 -15.97
N ASN A 38 1.09 0.55 -15.59
CA ASN A 38 0.22 -0.42 -16.28
C ASN A 38 -0.13 0.01 -17.72
N TYR A 39 0.16 1.26 -18.09
CA TYR A 39 -0.02 1.80 -19.44
C TYR A 39 1.27 1.85 -20.26
N SER A 40 2.43 1.62 -19.64
CA SER A 40 3.73 1.57 -20.35
C SER A 40 3.92 0.23 -21.06
N ASN A 41 4.42 0.19 -22.29
CA ASN A 41 4.82 -1.08 -22.94
C ASN A 41 6.30 -1.44 -22.67
N ASP A 42 7.07 -0.55 -22.04
CA ASP A 42 8.49 -0.79 -21.80
C ASP A 42 8.70 -1.72 -20.60
N LYS A 43 9.26 -2.90 -20.87
CA LYS A 43 9.62 -3.90 -19.86
C LYS A 43 10.80 -3.46 -18.99
N ARG A 44 11.72 -2.63 -19.50
CA ARG A 44 12.90 -2.16 -18.74
C ARG A 44 12.51 -1.16 -17.66
N SER A 45 11.61 -0.24 -17.98
CA SER A 45 11.06 0.72 -17.02
C SER A 45 10.41 0.05 -15.79
N ARG A 46 9.88 -1.17 -15.92
CA ARG A 46 9.14 -1.88 -14.85
C ARG A 46 10.01 -2.57 -13.78
N GLN A 47 11.34 -2.62 -13.93
CA GLN A 47 12.21 -3.42 -13.03
C GLN A 47 12.44 -2.77 -11.66
N GLY A 48 12.80 -1.48 -11.60
CA GLY A 48 13.05 -0.76 -10.33
C GLY A 48 11.78 -0.43 -9.55
N VAL A 49 10.67 -0.32 -10.28
CA VAL A 49 9.34 0.08 -9.80
C VAL A 49 8.74 -0.87 -8.78
N LYS A 50 9.24 -2.10 -8.70
CA LYS A 50 8.72 -3.14 -7.78
C LYS A 50 9.40 -3.15 -6.42
N ILE A 51 10.70 -2.85 -6.40
CA ILE A 51 11.50 -2.83 -5.18
C ILE A 51 11.07 -1.64 -4.31
N ALA A 52 10.91 -0.47 -4.93
CA ALA A 52 10.60 0.77 -4.23
C ALA A 52 9.31 0.74 -3.38
N PRO A 53 8.12 0.32 -3.89
CA PRO A 53 6.91 0.25 -3.07
C PRO A 53 7.01 -0.82 -1.99
N GLY A 54 7.64 -1.96 -2.26
CA GLY A 54 7.87 -2.99 -1.25
C GLY A 54 8.76 -2.49 -0.11
N SER A 55 9.87 -1.81 -0.43
CA SER A 55 10.76 -1.26 0.60
C SER A 55 10.12 -0.16 1.42
N ILE A 56 9.37 0.76 0.78
CA ILE A 56 8.68 1.85 1.49
C ILE A 56 7.58 1.27 2.37
N CYS A 57 6.85 0.29 1.87
CA CYS A 57 5.82 -0.38 2.65
C CYS A 57 6.41 -1.04 3.90
N ILE A 58 7.51 -1.80 3.78
CA ILE A 58 8.19 -2.40 4.93
C ILE A 58 8.69 -1.32 5.91
N ALA A 59 9.25 -0.23 5.39
CA ALA A 59 9.78 0.87 6.20
C ALA A 59 8.71 1.60 7.01
N ILE A 60 7.46 1.66 6.52
CA ILE A 60 6.31 2.25 7.25
C ILE A 60 5.61 1.21 8.14
N LEU A 61 5.50 -0.05 7.69
CA LEU A 61 4.90 -1.13 8.49
C LEU A 61 5.70 -1.44 9.75
N SER A 62 7.04 -1.36 9.68
CA SER A 62 7.90 -1.61 10.83
C SER A 62 7.57 -0.70 12.03
N PRO A 63 7.60 0.64 11.90
CA PRO A 63 7.17 1.53 12.97
C PRO A 63 5.68 1.35 13.27
N TRP A 64 4.80 1.14 12.27
CA TRP A 64 3.37 0.90 12.53
C TRP A 64 3.14 -0.25 13.54
N PHE A 65 3.85 -1.37 13.39
CA PHE A 65 3.77 -2.49 14.35
C PHE A 65 4.30 -2.13 15.73
N VAL A 66 5.36 -1.31 15.81
CA VAL A 66 5.89 -0.80 17.09
C VAL A 66 4.87 0.10 17.78
N PHE A 67 4.29 1.06 17.05
CA PHE A 67 3.23 1.95 17.57
C PHE A 67 1.99 1.15 18.01
N ALA A 68 1.64 0.06 17.30
CA ALA A 68 0.54 -0.83 17.67
C ALA A 68 0.81 -1.64 18.93
N ALA A 69 2.01 -2.19 19.06
CA ALA A 69 2.42 -2.90 20.27
C ALA A 69 2.46 -1.98 21.49
N GLN A 70 2.89 -0.71 21.30
CA GLN A 70 2.98 0.30 22.35
C GLN A 70 1.66 1.03 22.64
N GLN A 71 0.60 0.73 21.88
CA GLN A 71 -0.69 1.44 21.95
C GLN A 71 -0.55 2.97 21.81
N ALA A 72 0.38 3.39 20.96
CA ALA A 72 0.82 4.77 20.87
C ALA A 72 0.00 5.63 19.90
N PHE A 73 -1.02 5.09 19.24
CA PHE A 73 -1.86 5.79 18.26
C PHE A 73 -3.29 5.24 18.29
N SER A 74 -4.23 6.04 17.79
CA SER A 74 -5.65 5.71 17.80
C SER A 74 -6.05 4.71 16.71
N PRO A 75 -7.18 3.99 16.88
CA PRO A 75 -7.70 3.09 15.85
C PRO A 75 -7.84 3.72 14.46
N CYS A 76 -8.26 4.99 14.36
CA CYS A 76 -8.38 5.65 13.06
C CYS A 76 -7.03 5.99 12.43
N GLU A 77 -6.03 6.38 13.23
CA GLU A 77 -4.65 6.57 12.74
C GLU A 77 -4.08 5.25 12.22
N ALA A 78 -4.31 4.14 12.94
CA ALA A 78 -3.94 2.80 12.49
C ALA A 78 -4.58 2.43 11.16
N PHE A 79 -5.88 2.64 11.03
CA PHE A 79 -6.61 2.35 9.81
C PHE A 79 -6.14 3.18 8.62
N ILE A 80 -5.92 4.49 8.80
CA ILE A 80 -5.43 5.40 7.74
C ILE A 80 -4.12 4.89 7.14
N VAL A 81 -3.15 4.52 7.99
CA VAL A 81 -1.82 4.09 7.54
C VAL A 81 -1.91 2.79 6.74
N ILE A 82 -2.62 1.78 7.24
CA ILE A 82 -2.75 0.50 6.52
C ILE A 82 -3.50 0.70 5.19
N LEU A 83 -4.54 1.55 5.17
CA LEU A 83 -5.31 1.85 3.96
C LEU A 83 -4.46 2.56 2.89
N MET A 84 -3.55 3.44 3.29
CA MET A 84 -2.60 4.05 2.35
C MET A 84 -1.61 3.02 1.81
N LEU A 85 -1.06 2.17 2.68
CA LEU A 85 -0.11 1.14 2.26
C LEU A 85 -0.74 0.09 1.33
N SER A 86 -2.00 -0.28 1.56
CA SER A 86 -2.71 -1.20 0.67
C SER A 86 -2.89 -0.65 -0.75
N SER A 87 -2.94 0.68 -0.91
CA SER A 87 -3.01 1.30 -2.23
C SER A 87 -1.72 1.15 -3.05
N LEU A 88 -0.58 0.86 -2.44
CA LEU A 88 0.70 0.70 -3.15
C LEU A 88 0.79 -0.58 -3.98
N PHE A 89 -0.09 -1.55 -3.76
CA PHE A 89 -0.02 -2.84 -4.46
C PHE A 89 -1.19 -2.99 -5.43
N PRO A 90 -0.97 -2.78 -6.74
CA PRO A 90 -1.80 -3.48 -7.70
C PRO A 90 -1.35 -4.95 -7.69
N ALA A 91 -2.15 -5.80 -7.04
CA ALA A 91 -1.85 -7.18 -6.64
C ALA A 91 -1.49 -8.18 -7.78
N GLY A 92 -1.20 -7.72 -9.01
CA GLY A 92 -0.75 -8.63 -10.06
C GLY A 92 -0.36 -8.01 -11.40
N SER A 93 -0.61 -6.72 -11.63
CA SER A 93 -0.47 -6.13 -12.96
C SER A 93 0.97 -6.01 -13.46
N THR A 94 1.93 -5.92 -12.53
CA THR A 94 3.34 -5.78 -12.91
C THR A 94 4.03 -7.15 -13.06
N LEU A 95 3.47 -8.25 -12.55
CA LEU A 95 4.03 -9.61 -12.57
C LEU A 95 3.36 -10.51 -13.63
N HIS A 96 3.09 -9.96 -14.80
CA HIS A 96 2.36 -10.67 -15.86
C HIS A 96 3.12 -11.90 -16.39
N ASN A 97 4.43 -11.79 -16.62
CA ASN A 97 5.23 -12.84 -17.26
C ASN A 97 6.28 -13.44 -16.32
N ILE A 98 6.48 -14.76 -16.39
CA ILE A 98 7.61 -15.45 -15.75
C ILE A 98 8.93 -14.83 -16.18
N ASP A 99 9.13 -14.56 -17.47
CA ASP A 99 10.41 -14.03 -17.97
C ASP A 99 10.70 -12.63 -17.42
N ASP A 100 9.65 -11.81 -17.24
CA ASP A 100 9.79 -10.54 -16.53
C ASP A 100 10.15 -10.78 -15.06
N ALA A 101 9.64 -11.83 -14.43
CA ALA A 101 9.93 -12.21 -13.03
C ALA A 101 11.29 -12.90 -12.81
N ILE A 102 11.80 -13.67 -13.76
CA ILE A 102 13.13 -14.28 -13.69
C ILE A 102 14.21 -13.22 -13.94
N GLY A 103 13.94 -12.24 -14.79
CA GLY A 103 14.79 -11.06 -14.96
C GLY A 103 14.78 -10.09 -13.77
N GLN A 104 13.96 -10.33 -12.74
CA GLN A 104 13.88 -9.46 -11.56
C GLN A 104 14.90 -9.81 -10.47
N HIS A 105 15.28 -8.78 -9.73
CA HIS A 105 15.98 -8.95 -8.47
C HIS A 105 15.06 -9.66 -7.46
N ILE A 106 15.46 -10.85 -7.00
CA ILE A 106 14.80 -11.63 -5.93
C ILE A 106 14.40 -10.77 -4.72
N LEU A 107 15.19 -9.73 -4.43
CA LEU A 107 14.93 -8.77 -3.36
C LEU A 107 13.57 -8.05 -3.52
N GLY A 108 13.17 -7.70 -4.74
CA GLY A 108 11.88 -7.06 -5.01
C GLY A 108 10.70 -8.01 -4.77
N LEU A 109 10.85 -9.27 -5.17
CA LEU A 109 9.83 -10.31 -4.92
C LEU A 109 9.67 -10.57 -3.41
N VAL A 110 10.78 -10.62 -2.68
CA VAL A 110 10.77 -10.76 -1.21
C VAL A 110 10.13 -9.53 -0.56
N ALA A 111 10.45 -8.31 -1.03
CA ALA A 111 9.87 -7.09 -0.51
C ALA A 111 8.35 -7.03 -0.71
N ILE A 112 7.85 -7.43 -1.89
CA ILE A 112 6.41 -7.53 -2.16
C ILE A 112 5.76 -8.58 -1.26
N LEU A 113 6.38 -9.77 -1.13
CA LEU A 113 5.87 -10.85 -0.28
C LEU A 113 5.72 -10.40 1.18
N LEU A 114 6.78 -9.84 1.76
CA LEU A 114 6.78 -9.35 3.14
C LEU A 114 5.78 -8.21 3.34
N SER A 115 5.68 -7.29 2.39
CA SER A 115 4.73 -6.18 2.46
C SER A 115 3.29 -6.67 2.43
N THR A 116 2.95 -7.57 1.51
CA THR A 116 1.58 -8.07 1.34
C THR A 116 1.13 -8.86 2.57
N LEU A 117 2.00 -9.75 3.09
CA LEU A 117 1.74 -10.46 4.34
C LEU A 117 1.64 -9.51 5.54
N GLY A 118 2.51 -8.50 5.60
CA GLY A 118 2.50 -7.48 6.64
C GLY A 118 1.21 -6.68 6.67
N ILE A 119 0.74 -6.19 5.51
CA ILE A 119 -0.54 -5.47 5.38
C ILE A 119 -1.72 -6.36 5.79
N SER A 120 -1.76 -7.61 5.31
CA SER A 120 -2.83 -8.54 5.62
C SER A 120 -2.90 -8.84 7.14
N LEU A 121 -1.74 -9.08 7.76
CA LEU A 121 -1.64 -9.24 9.21
C LEU A 121 -2.08 -7.99 9.96
N ALA A 122 -1.65 -6.81 9.50
CA ALA A 122 -2.01 -5.52 10.10
C ALA A 122 -3.52 -5.27 10.05
N PHE A 123 -4.20 -5.58 8.93
CA PHE A 123 -5.65 -5.48 8.82
C PHE A 123 -6.38 -6.45 9.75
N LEU A 124 -5.99 -7.73 9.75
CA LEU A 124 -6.56 -8.74 10.64
C LEU A 124 -6.39 -8.36 12.11
N TRP A 125 -5.19 -7.92 12.49
CA TRP A 125 -4.90 -7.52 13.86
C TRP A 125 -5.69 -6.25 14.24
N THR A 126 -5.81 -5.31 13.31
CA THR A 126 -6.55 -4.05 13.53
C THR A 126 -8.00 -4.32 13.86
N PHE A 127 -8.71 -5.03 12.99
CA PHE A 127 -10.14 -5.26 13.18
C PHE A 127 -10.46 -6.41 14.16
N GLY A 128 -9.55 -7.38 14.29
CA GLY A 128 -9.68 -8.46 15.26
C GLY A 128 -9.54 -7.97 16.70
N LYS A 129 -8.54 -7.12 16.96
CA LYS A 129 -8.14 -6.72 18.33
C LYS A 129 -7.94 -5.22 18.52
N LEU A 130 -7.15 -4.55 17.68
CA LEU A 130 -6.67 -3.18 17.98
C LEU A 130 -7.76 -2.13 18.04
N VAL A 131 -8.82 -2.25 17.24
CA VAL A 131 -9.98 -1.33 17.30
C VAL A 131 -10.63 -1.27 18.69
N VAL A 132 -10.50 -2.36 19.47
CA VAL A 132 -11.02 -2.42 20.85
C VAL A 132 -9.97 -2.01 21.87
N THR A 133 -8.70 -2.39 21.66
CA THR A 133 -7.66 -2.25 22.67
C THR A 133 -6.88 -0.95 22.60
N LEU A 134 -6.83 -0.28 21.44
CA LEU A 134 -6.11 0.98 21.29
C LEU A 134 -6.84 2.13 22.00
N PRO A 135 -6.11 3.07 22.62
CA PRO A 135 -6.69 4.26 23.20
C PRO A 135 -7.28 5.16 22.11
N GLU A 136 -8.33 5.91 22.44
CA GLU A 136 -8.97 6.80 21.47
C GLU A 136 -8.16 8.07 21.22
N LEU A 137 -7.27 8.47 22.14
CA LEU A 137 -6.44 9.68 22.06
C LEU A 137 -7.24 10.95 21.69
N GLY A 138 -8.46 11.06 22.26
CA GLY A 138 -9.40 12.16 22.01
C GLY A 138 -10.11 12.10 20.65
N THR A 139 -9.80 11.13 19.80
CA THR A 139 -10.42 10.98 18.47
C THR A 139 -11.79 10.31 18.57
N LYS A 140 -12.69 10.66 17.64
CA LYS A 140 -14.03 10.05 17.55
C LYS A 140 -14.02 8.64 16.95
N ASN A 141 -12.88 8.18 16.44
CA ASN A 141 -12.68 6.90 15.75
C ASN A 141 -13.75 6.60 14.69
N VAL A 142 -14.08 7.61 13.90
CA VAL A 142 -15.00 7.50 12.76
C VAL A 142 -14.24 7.40 11.46
N VAL A 143 -14.74 6.65 10.49
CA VAL A 143 -14.12 6.49 9.17
C VAL A 143 -15.14 6.74 8.08
N PHE A 144 -14.65 7.08 6.89
CA PHE A 144 -15.47 7.19 5.69
C PHE A 144 -15.67 5.82 5.04
N PHE A 145 -16.93 5.41 4.94
CA PHE A 145 -17.36 4.26 4.15
C PHE A 145 -18.65 4.65 3.42
N PHE A 146 -18.55 5.69 2.57
CA PHE A 146 -19.68 6.41 1.94
C PHE A 146 -20.61 7.18 2.89
N ALA A 147 -20.51 6.91 4.19
CA ALA A 147 -21.09 7.68 5.26
C ALA A 147 -20.10 7.76 6.43
N ARG A 148 -20.46 8.54 7.45
CA ARG A 148 -19.72 8.60 8.71
C ARG A 148 -20.04 7.36 9.54
N VAL A 149 -19.06 6.46 9.67
CA VAL A 149 -19.24 5.19 10.38
C VAL A 149 -18.24 5.07 11.52
N SER A 150 -18.67 4.54 12.67
CA SER A 150 -17.76 4.27 13.79
C SER A 150 -16.97 2.99 13.55
N LEU A 151 -15.66 3.04 13.81
CA LEU A 151 -14.78 1.87 13.74
C LEU A 151 -15.18 0.76 14.71
N LYS A 152 -15.79 1.09 15.86
CA LYS A 152 -16.20 0.09 16.86
C LYS A 152 -17.55 -0.57 16.55
N GLY A 153 -18.29 -0.05 15.57
CA GLY A 153 -19.64 -0.52 15.22
C GLY A 153 -19.65 -1.70 14.26
N TRP A 154 -20.73 -1.80 13.48
CA TRP A 154 -20.93 -2.85 12.47
C TRP A 154 -19.80 -2.94 11.44
N PHE A 155 -19.17 -1.79 11.13
CA PHE A 155 -18.07 -1.70 10.18
C PHE A 155 -16.88 -2.56 10.58
N ARG A 156 -16.62 -2.74 11.89
CA ARG A 156 -15.57 -3.63 12.38
C ARG A 156 -15.74 -5.05 11.85
N TRP A 157 -16.95 -5.57 11.95
CA TRP A 157 -17.26 -6.94 11.56
C TRP A 157 -17.21 -7.11 10.04
N LEU A 158 -17.74 -6.13 9.30
CA LEU A 158 -17.61 -6.09 7.85
C LEU A 158 -16.13 -6.10 7.43
N ALA A 159 -15.33 -5.21 8.01
CA ALA A 159 -13.91 -5.08 7.69
C ALA A 159 -13.11 -6.32 8.12
N LEU A 160 -13.45 -6.96 9.24
CA LEU A 160 -12.85 -8.22 9.66
C LEU A 160 -13.17 -9.36 8.68
N ALA A 161 -14.42 -9.47 8.23
CA ALA A 161 -14.83 -10.46 7.23
C ALA A 161 -14.08 -10.25 5.91
N TYR A 162 -14.04 -9.00 5.42
CA TYR A 162 -13.26 -8.62 4.24
C TYR A 162 -11.78 -8.96 4.41
N SER A 163 -11.16 -8.57 5.53
CA SER A 163 -9.75 -8.82 5.81
C SER A 163 -9.43 -10.32 5.92
N SER A 164 -10.40 -11.15 6.35
CA SER A 164 -10.23 -12.59 6.42
C SER A 164 -10.24 -13.23 5.04
N ILE A 165 -11.12 -12.79 4.15
CA ILE A 165 -11.14 -13.22 2.75
C ILE A 165 -9.86 -12.76 2.05
N ASP A 166 -9.48 -11.50 2.22
CA ASP A 166 -8.25 -10.92 1.68
C ASP A 166 -7.00 -11.67 2.16
N ALA A 167 -6.95 -12.08 3.43
CA ALA A 167 -5.86 -12.89 3.96
C ALA A 167 -5.75 -14.26 3.29
N ILE A 168 -6.88 -14.93 3.02
CA ILE A 168 -6.88 -16.21 2.29
C ILE A 168 -6.35 -16.01 0.86
N LEU A 169 -6.84 -14.98 0.16
CA LEU A 169 -6.37 -14.65 -1.20
C LEU A 169 -4.87 -14.29 -1.21
N THR A 170 -4.43 -13.53 -0.21
CA THR A 170 -3.03 -13.16 0.01
C THR A 170 -2.16 -14.38 0.26
N LEU A 171 -2.63 -15.39 1.01
CA LEU A 171 -1.89 -16.63 1.23
C LEU A 171 -1.72 -17.43 -0.07
N VAL A 172 -2.76 -17.53 -0.89
CA VAL A 172 -2.68 -18.18 -2.22
C VAL A 172 -1.67 -17.46 -3.12
N PHE A 173 -1.73 -16.13 -3.15
CA PHE A 173 -0.78 -15.30 -3.89
C PHE A 173 0.66 -15.45 -3.36
N SER A 174 0.83 -15.47 -2.05
CA SER A 174 2.13 -15.64 -1.38
C SER A 174 2.75 -17.00 -1.69
N PHE A 175 1.94 -18.07 -1.72
CA PHE A 175 2.42 -19.39 -2.13
C PHE A 175 2.94 -19.38 -3.57
N LYS A 176 2.22 -18.73 -4.50
CA LYS A 176 2.67 -18.52 -5.88
C LYS A 176 3.99 -17.74 -5.94
N LEU A 177 4.11 -16.65 -5.18
CA LEU A 177 5.35 -15.86 -5.10
C LEU A 177 6.54 -16.66 -4.54
N VAL A 178 6.34 -17.47 -3.50
CA VAL A 178 7.41 -18.32 -2.95
C VAL A 178 7.89 -19.34 -3.99
N ARG A 179 6.96 -19.95 -4.74
CA ARG A 179 7.30 -20.86 -5.84
C ARG A 179 8.12 -20.14 -6.91
N LEU A 180 7.74 -18.90 -7.26
CA LEU A 180 8.45 -18.07 -8.23
C LEU A 180 9.84 -17.66 -7.75
N ILE A 181 10.01 -17.30 -6.48
CA ILE A 181 11.31 -16.99 -5.87
C ILE A 181 12.21 -18.24 -5.92
N LYS A 182 11.69 -19.41 -5.52
CA LYS A 182 12.43 -20.67 -5.59
C LYS A 182 12.85 -21.01 -7.02
N PHE A 183 11.94 -20.83 -7.97
CA PHE A 183 12.23 -21.04 -9.39
C PHE A 183 13.32 -20.10 -9.89
N SER A 184 13.17 -18.78 -9.64
CA SER A 184 14.16 -17.76 -10.00
C SER A 184 15.53 -18.03 -9.39
N TRP A 185 15.58 -18.50 -8.14
CA TRP A 185 16.83 -18.90 -7.48
C TRP A 185 17.51 -20.09 -8.16
N ILE A 186 16.74 -21.13 -8.50
CA ILE A 186 17.25 -22.33 -9.16
C ILE A 186 17.71 -22.00 -10.59
N PHE A 187 16.95 -21.20 -11.33
CA PHE A 187 17.28 -20.81 -12.70
C PHE A 187 18.48 -19.88 -12.76
N ARG A 188 18.60 -18.92 -11.84
CA ARG A 188 19.83 -18.10 -11.74
C ARG A 188 21.09 -18.94 -11.53
N ARG A 189 20.95 -20.14 -10.97
CA ARG A 189 22.04 -21.09 -10.75
C ARG A 189 22.32 -21.99 -11.96
N ARG A 190 21.41 -22.10 -12.94
CA ARG A 190 21.59 -22.90 -14.17
C ARG A 190 21.69 -21.99 -15.38
N GLU A 191 22.82 -22.03 -16.07
CA GLU A 191 23.20 -21.15 -17.18
C GLU A 191 22.31 -21.17 -18.45
N ASN A 192 21.19 -21.91 -18.47
CA ASN A 192 20.30 -22.00 -19.64
C ASN A 192 18.83 -21.74 -19.26
N PRO A 193 18.30 -20.55 -19.54
CA PRO A 193 16.87 -20.28 -19.41
C PRO A 193 16.14 -20.88 -20.61
N GLY A 194 15.53 -22.06 -20.44
CA GLY A 194 14.41 -22.46 -21.29
C GLY A 194 13.25 -21.51 -21.01
N SER A 195 12.78 -20.79 -22.03
CA SER A 195 11.66 -19.85 -21.91
C SER A 195 10.38 -20.62 -21.58
N HIS A 196 9.93 -20.50 -20.33
CA HIS A 196 8.61 -20.98 -19.93
C HIS A 196 7.66 -19.78 -19.90
N THR A 197 6.88 -19.63 -20.95
CA THR A 197 5.84 -18.62 -21.08
C THR A 197 4.56 -19.14 -20.42
N GLU A 198 4.53 -19.14 -19.09
CA GLU A 198 3.28 -19.34 -18.34
C GLU A 198 2.80 -17.96 -17.89
N ASP A 199 1.55 -17.61 -18.19
CA ASP A 199 0.92 -16.38 -17.69
C ASP A 199 0.43 -16.64 -16.25
N TRP A 200 0.99 -15.92 -15.27
CA TRP A 200 0.69 -16.17 -13.85
C TRP A 200 -0.53 -15.43 -13.34
N LEU A 201 -0.82 -14.29 -13.95
CA LEU A 201 -1.87 -13.35 -13.56
C LEU A 201 -2.55 -12.78 -14.81
N PRO A 202 -3.88 -12.63 -14.80
CA PRO A 202 -4.60 -12.04 -15.93
C PRO A 202 -4.15 -10.60 -16.16
N GLU A 203 -4.01 -10.21 -17.43
CA GLU A 203 -3.71 -8.83 -17.80
C GLU A 203 -4.88 -7.91 -17.43
N LEU A 204 -4.60 -6.81 -16.74
CA LEU A 204 -5.62 -5.78 -16.47
C LEU A 204 -5.98 -5.07 -17.79
N ARG A 205 -7.18 -5.33 -18.30
CA ARG A 205 -7.68 -4.71 -19.55
C ARG A 205 -9.02 -4.02 -19.32
N GLY A 206 -9.24 -2.92 -20.03
CA GLY A 206 -10.51 -2.18 -20.01
C GLY A 206 -10.93 -1.74 -18.59
N TRP A 207 -12.07 -2.25 -18.13
CA TRP A 207 -12.72 -1.88 -16.86
C TRP A 207 -11.86 -2.08 -15.63
N ASP A 208 -10.94 -3.06 -15.64
CA ASP A 208 -10.05 -3.31 -14.50
C ASP A 208 -9.18 -2.09 -14.17
N ARG A 209 -8.75 -1.36 -15.20
CA ARG A 209 -7.95 -0.14 -15.02
C ARG A 209 -8.79 1.01 -14.47
N ALA A 210 -10.04 1.13 -14.90
CA ALA A 210 -10.97 2.13 -14.37
C ALA A 210 -11.29 1.86 -12.90
N ILE A 211 -11.53 0.59 -12.54
CA ILE A 211 -11.75 0.15 -11.15
C ILE A 211 -10.51 0.46 -10.30
N GLN A 212 -9.31 0.17 -10.81
CA GLN A 212 -8.06 0.47 -10.10
C GLN A 212 -7.93 1.95 -9.75
N TRP A 213 -8.22 2.85 -10.70
CA TRP A 213 -8.23 4.29 -10.46
C TRP A 213 -9.33 4.72 -9.49
N ALA A 214 -10.54 4.17 -9.64
CA ALA A 214 -11.65 4.46 -8.74
C ALA A 214 -11.33 4.06 -7.28
N VAL A 215 -10.72 2.89 -7.06
CA VAL A 215 -10.28 2.43 -5.74
C VAL A 215 -9.22 3.38 -5.16
N ARG A 216 -8.28 3.90 -5.96
CA ARG A 216 -7.27 4.87 -5.50
C ARG A 216 -7.88 6.19 -5.07
N VAL A 217 -8.78 6.74 -5.90
CA VAL A 217 -9.52 7.95 -5.56
C VAL A 217 -10.34 7.73 -4.29
N TRP A 218 -11.00 6.57 -4.17
CA TRP A 218 -11.74 6.21 -2.97
C TRP A 218 -10.84 6.12 -1.73
N VAL A 219 -9.63 5.55 -1.83
CA VAL A 219 -8.65 5.53 -0.72
C VAL A 219 -8.28 6.95 -0.30
N ILE A 220 -7.94 7.83 -1.24
CA ILE A 220 -7.56 9.22 -0.94
C ILE A 220 -8.71 9.94 -0.22
N ILE A 221 -9.94 9.84 -0.76
CA ILE A 221 -11.13 10.42 -0.13
C ILE A 221 -11.33 9.85 1.27
N THR A 222 -11.20 8.53 1.42
CA THR A 222 -11.40 7.86 2.71
C THR A 222 -10.42 8.37 3.75
N VAL A 223 -9.13 8.49 3.40
CA VAL A 223 -8.09 8.99 4.30
C VAL A 223 -8.34 10.46 4.67
N GLU A 224 -8.51 11.34 3.69
CA GLU A 224 -8.65 12.79 3.95
C GLU A 224 -9.93 13.12 4.74
N VAL A 225 -11.03 12.45 4.43
CA VAL A 225 -12.29 12.63 5.16
C VAL A 225 -12.19 12.06 6.57
N THR A 226 -11.52 10.91 6.75
CA THR A 226 -11.28 10.34 8.09
C THR A 226 -10.44 11.27 8.95
N ILE A 227 -9.37 11.87 8.40
CA ILE A 227 -8.55 12.87 9.11
C ILE A 227 -9.40 14.05 9.55
N ARG A 228 -10.19 14.62 8.62
CA ARG A 228 -11.05 15.78 8.90
C ARG A 228 -12.13 15.48 9.95
N TRP A 229 -12.77 14.32 9.88
CA TRP A 229 -13.85 13.96 10.82
C TRP A 229 -13.38 13.61 12.23
N ASN A 230 -12.10 13.23 12.38
CA ASN A 230 -11.48 12.99 13.67
C ASN A 230 -10.65 14.18 14.17
N HIS A 231 -10.59 15.28 13.42
CA HIS A 231 -9.80 16.47 13.74
C HIS A 231 -8.33 16.14 14.04
N LEU A 232 -7.79 15.13 13.35
CA LEU A 232 -6.36 14.82 13.42
C LEU A 232 -5.57 16.00 12.85
N GLN A 233 -4.39 16.25 13.41
CA GLN A 233 -3.47 17.30 12.94
C GLN A 233 -2.23 16.64 12.34
N PRO A 234 -2.22 16.32 11.04
CA PRO A 234 -1.05 15.73 10.40
C PRO A 234 0.11 16.72 10.47
N ALA A 235 1.28 16.22 10.87
CA ALA A 235 2.48 17.05 10.86
C ALA A 235 2.80 17.51 9.42
N SER A 236 3.33 18.72 9.29
CA SER A 236 3.69 19.34 8.02
C SER A 236 5.17 19.73 7.94
N ASP A 237 6.01 19.13 8.77
CA ASP A 237 7.46 19.37 8.73
C ASP A 237 8.14 18.48 7.69
N PHE A 238 8.36 19.05 6.51
CA PHE A 238 9.07 18.38 5.41
C PHE A 238 10.58 18.24 5.63
N ARG A 239 11.15 18.81 6.71
CA ARG A 239 12.57 18.62 7.05
C ARG A 239 12.80 17.29 7.76
N ALA A 240 11.77 16.73 8.38
CA ALA A 240 11.84 15.43 9.01
C ALA A 240 12.04 14.34 7.95
N PRO A 241 13.03 13.43 8.12
CA PRO A 241 13.27 12.34 7.18
C PRO A 241 12.05 11.46 6.92
N GLY A 242 11.22 11.24 7.96
CA GLY A 242 9.96 10.48 7.87
C GLY A 242 8.96 11.06 6.87
N GLN A 243 8.98 12.37 6.61
CA GLN A 243 8.11 13.01 5.63
C GLN A 243 8.79 13.20 4.27
N LEU A 244 10.06 13.57 4.27
CA LEU A 244 10.81 13.88 3.06
C LEU A 244 11.00 12.64 2.17
N ILE A 245 11.37 11.51 2.77
CA ILE A 245 11.70 10.29 2.01
C ILE A 245 10.50 9.78 1.22
N PRO A 246 9.30 9.59 1.81
CA PRO A 246 8.13 9.16 1.05
C PRO A 246 7.70 10.17 -0.02
N LEU A 247 7.78 11.48 0.28
CA LEU A 247 7.41 12.52 -0.66
C LEU A 247 8.28 12.48 -1.93
N ILE A 248 9.60 12.47 -1.74
CA ILE A 248 10.57 12.45 -2.83
C ILE A 248 10.46 11.13 -3.62
N SER A 249 10.35 10.00 -2.93
CA SER A 249 10.20 8.69 -3.57
C SER A 249 8.92 8.61 -4.41
N GLY A 250 7.80 9.13 -3.88
CA GLY A 250 6.53 9.21 -4.59
C GLY A 250 6.61 10.09 -5.83
N LEU A 251 7.25 11.25 -5.72
CA LEU A 251 7.47 12.16 -6.85
C LEU A 251 8.31 11.50 -7.95
N PHE A 252 9.42 10.85 -7.60
CA PHE A 252 10.27 10.15 -8.58
C PHE A 252 9.51 9.05 -9.31
N ILE A 253 8.77 8.20 -8.58
CA ILE A 253 7.99 7.12 -9.18
C ILE A 253 6.89 7.67 -10.09
N PHE A 254 6.24 8.75 -9.68
CA PHE A 254 5.23 9.40 -10.51
C PHE A 254 5.83 9.99 -11.79
N MET A 255 6.95 10.73 -11.69
CA MET A 255 7.62 11.32 -12.84
C MET A 255 8.16 10.26 -13.80
N ASP A 256 8.83 9.22 -13.29
CA ASP A 256 9.35 8.13 -14.11
C ASP A 256 8.20 7.39 -14.81
N SER A 257 7.06 7.18 -14.12
CA SER A 257 5.88 6.59 -14.74
C SER A 257 5.28 7.44 -15.86
N LEU A 258 5.27 8.77 -15.71
CA LEU A 258 4.77 9.68 -16.75
C LEU A 258 5.63 9.64 -18.01
N LEU A 259 6.95 9.54 -17.83
CA LEU A 259 7.90 9.41 -18.94
C LEU A 259 7.81 8.03 -19.63
N ALA A 260 7.43 6.99 -18.89
CA ALA A 260 7.31 5.64 -19.40
C ALA A 260 5.96 5.34 -20.07
N VAL A 261 4.93 6.18 -19.91
CA VAL A 261 3.59 5.93 -20.46
C VAL A 261 3.59 6.17 -21.97
N ASP A 262 3.27 5.12 -22.72
CA ASP A 262 2.98 5.22 -24.15
C ASP A 262 1.51 5.66 -24.33
N PHE A 263 1.26 6.97 -24.42
CA PHE A 263 -0.06 7.45 -24.82
C PHE A 263 -0.32 7.10 -26.28
N LYS A 264 -0.95 5.95 -26.55
CA LYS A 264 -1.55 5.71 -27.87
C LYS A 264 -2.66 6.74 -28.09
N PRO A 265 -2.65 7.51 -29.19
CA PRO A 265 -3.71 8.46 -29.47
C PRO A 265 -5.05 7.73 -29.57
N LEU A 266 -6.09 8.32 -28.99
CA LEU A 266 -7.44 7.74 -28.84
C LEU A 266 -8.18 7.51 -30.18
N THR A 267 -7.51 7.68 -31.32
CA THR A 267 -8.10 7.65 -32.67
C THR A 267 -8.17 6.25 -33.29
N SER A 268 -7.86 5.17 -32.56
CA SER A 268 -7.89 3.80 -33.10
C SER A 268 -9.04 2.93 -32.59
N VAL A 269 -10.06 3.52 -31.95
CA VAL A 269 -11.23 2.79 -31.42
C VAL A 269 -12.57 3.40 -31.89
N LEU A 270 -12.53 4.20 -32.96
CA LEU A 270 -13.69 4.56 -33.77
C LEU A 270 -13.45 4.08 -35.20
#